data_AF-A0A662Z2T3-F1
#
_entry.id   AF-A0A662Z2T3-F1
#
_cell.length_a   1.000
_cell.length_b   1.000
_cell.length_c   1.000
_cell.angle_alpha   90.00
_cell.angle_beta   90.00
_cell.angle_gamma   90.00
#
_symmetry.space_group_name_H-M   'P 1'
#
loop_
_entity.id
_entity.type
_entity.pdbx_description
1 polymer ?
#
loop_
_entity_poly.entity_id
_entity_poly.type
_entity_poly.pdbx_seq_one_letter_code
_entity_poly.pdbx_strand_id
1 'polypeptide(L)'
;MRRVILVLLILLQLIFFLDFILNREVIFINVYMWLGISMITSFVGYRSAHSEPNLDESMLTHKIISYTLMLLSLISIGCVIYIFLFKSYII
;
A
#
# COMPACT_ATOMS: atom_id res chain seq x y z
N MET A 1 -15.17 12.56 -0.34
CA MET A 1 -15.16 11.10 -0.60
C MET A 1 -13.77 10.54 -0.93
N ARG A 2 -12.98 11.18 -1.81
CA ARG A 2 -11.64 10.70 -2.19
C ARG A 2 -10.66 10.52 -1.02
N ARG A 3 -10.62 11.46 -0.08
CA ARG A 3 -9.77 11.37 1.12
C ARG A 3 -10.09 10.16 1.99
N VAL A 4 -11.37 9.82 2.15
CA VAL A 4 -11.81 8.64 2.91
C VAL A 4 -11.24 7.38 2.27
N ILE A 5 -11.31 7.28 0.93
CA ILE A 5 -10.75 6.15 0.19
C ILE A 5 -9.22 6.08 0.40
N LEU A 6 -8.50 7.19 0.29
CA LEU A 6 -7.05 7.21 0.52
C LEU A 6 -6.67 6.74 1.93
N VAL A 7 -7.39 7.22 2.95
CA VAL A 7 -7.16 6.79 4.34
C VAL A 7 -7.48 5.30 4.51
N LEU A 8 -8.55 4.81 3.88
CA LEU A 8 -8.91 3.40 3.93
C LEU A 8 -7.85 2.52 3.25
N LEU A 9 -7.26 2.98 2.14
CA LEU A 9 -6.15 2.31 1.48
C LEU A 9 -4.86 2.32 2.32
N ILE A 10 -4.60 3.40 3.07
CA ILE A 10 -3.49 3.44 4.04
C ILE A 10 -3.70 2.41 5.15
N LEU A 11 -4.91 2.35 5.72
CA LEU A 11 -5.26 1.36 6.73
C LEU A 11 -5.11 -0.07 6.19
N LEU A 12 -5.52 -0.32 4.94
CA LEU A 12 -5.33 -1.62 4.29
C LEU A 12 -3.86 -2.00 4.16
N GLN A 13 -2.98 -1.05 3.81
CA GLN A 13 -1.54 -1.27 3.76
C GLN A 13 -0.94 -1.50 5.15
N LEU A 14 -1.46 -0.87 6.21
CA LEU A 14 -1.04 -1.16 7.59
C LEU A 14 -1.43 -2.59 8.02
N ILE A 15 -2.60 -3.08 7.62
CA ILE A 15 -3.02 -4.46 7.88
C ILE A 15 -2.06 -5.44 7.22
N PHE A 16 -1.59 -5.17 5.99
CA PHE A 16 -0.54 -5.97 5.35
C PHE A 16 0.72 -6.07 6.22
N PHE A 17 1.20 -4.95 6.76
CA PHE A 17 2.40 -4.96 7.62
C PHE A 17 2.18 -5.71 8.94
N LEU A 18 0.99 -5.59 9.54
CA LEU A 18 0.64 -6.37 10.73
C LEU A 18 0.64 -7.86 10.44
N ASP A 19 0.02 -8.27 9.33
CA ASP A 19 0.00 -9.67 8.90
C ASP A 19 1.43 -10.15 8.58
N PHE A 20 2.29 -9.29 8.02
CA PHE A 20 3.70 -9.58 7.70
C PHE A 20 4.53 -9.89 8.93
N ILE A 21 4.29 -9.18 10.02
CA ILE A 21 5.00 -9.36 11.28
C ILE A 21 4.45 -10.57 12.05
N LEU A 22 3.13 -10.72 12.12
CA LEU A 22 2.45 -11.70 12.97
C LEU A 22 2.29 -13.08 12.33
N ASN A 23 1.94 -13.14 11.04
CA ASN A 23 1.54 -14.39 10.36
C ASN A 23 2.35 -14.63 9.08
N ARG A 24 3.66 -14.86 9.23
CA ARG A 24 4.57 -15.08 8.08
C ARG A 24 4.18 -16.26 7.18
N GLU A 25 3.46 -17.26 7.69
CA GLU A 25 3.02 -18.43 6.91
C GLU A 25 1.78 -18.13 6.08
N VAL A 26 0.78 -17.46 6.67
CA VAL A 26 -0.47 -17.06 6.00
C VAL A 26 -0.19 -16.11 4.84
N ILE A 27 0.78 -15.20 4.99
CA ILE A 27 1.16 -14.29 3.93
C ILE A 27 1.77 -14.96 2.71
N PHE A 28 2.42 -16.11 2.88
CA PHE A 28 2.96 -16.82 1.73
C PHE A 28 1.82 -17.35 0.84
N ILE A 29 0.73 -17.82 1.44
CA ILE A 29 -0.47 -18.29 0.73
C ILE A 29 -1.17 -17.13 0.03
N ASN A 30 -1.22 -15.96 0.68
CA ASN A 30 -1.94 -14.79 0.19
C ASN A 30 -1.06 -13.77 -0.55
N VAL A 31 0.19 -14.13 -0.89
CA VAL A 31 1.19 -13.17 -1.39
C VAL A 31 0.75 -12.49 -2.70
N TYR A 32 0.07 -13.23 -3.57
CA TYR A 32 -0.43 -12.73 -4.85
C TYR A 32 -1.57 -11.73 -4.67
N MET A 33 -2.46 -11.96 -3.70
CA MET A 33 -3.52 -11.00 -3.35
C MET A 33 -2.92 -9.70 -2.82
N TRP A 34 -1.94 -9.81 -1.92
CA TRP A 34 -1.26 -8.64 -1.37
C TRP A 34 -0.46 -7.86 -2.41
N LEU A 35 0.18 -8.55 -3.36
CA LEU A 35 0.85 -7.92 -4.49
C LEU A 35 -0.13 -7.12 -5.36
N GLY A 36 -1.27 -7.71 -5.70
CA GLY A 36 -2.32 -7.05 -6.47
C GLY A 36 -2.85 -5.80 -5.76
N ILE A 37 -3.15 -5.91 -4.46
CA ILE A 37 -3.58 -4.79 -3.63
C ILE A 37 -2.53 -3.68 -3.64
N SER A 38 -1.25 -4.00 -3.47
CA SER A 38 -0.18 -3.01 -3.41
C SER A 38 0.11 -2.34 -4.75
N MET A 39 -0.08 -3.04 -5.87
CA MET A 39 -0.06 -2.39 -7.20
C MET A 39 -1.23 -1.42 -7.38
N ILE A 40 -2.45 -1.81 -6.99
CA ILE A 40 -3.65 -0.97 -7.10
C ILE A 40 -3.51 0.27 -6.21
N THR A 41 -3.07 0.13 -4.96
CA THR A 41 -2.87 1.27 -4.05
C THR A 41 -1.79 2.21 -4.54
N SER A 42 -0.72 1.68 -5.13
CA SER A 42 0.34 2.49 -5.74
C SER A 42 -0.19 3.33 -6.91
N PHE A 43 -0.95 2.71 -7.80
CA PHE A 43 -1.58 3.40 -8.93
C PHE A 43 -2.58 4.47 -8.48
N VAL A 44 -3.41 4.17 -7.48
CA VAL A 44 -4.36 5.12 -6.90
C VAL A 44 -3.63 6.28 -6.20
N GLY A 45 -2.55 6.00 -5.47
CA GLY A 45 -1.69 7.01 -4.83
C GLY A 45 -1.05 7.95 -5.86
N TYR A 46 -0.48 7.40 -6.93
CA TYR A 46 0.10 8.15 -8.04
C TYR A 46 -0.92 9.07 -8.72
N ARG A 47 -2.10 8.52 -9.06
CA ARG A 47 -3.19 9.30 -9.66
C ARG A 47 -3.69 10.38 -8.70
N SER A 48 -3.72 10.10 -7.41
CA SER A 48 -4.12 11.05 -6.37
C SER A 48 -3.15 12.21 -6.21
N ALA A 49 -1.84 11.93 -6.28
CA ALA A 49 -0.81 12.96 -6.19
C ALA A 49 -0.83 13.95 -7.37
N HIS A 50 -1.26 13.49 -8.56
CA HIS A 50 -1.37 14.31 -9.78
C HIS A 50 -2.71 15.02 -9.93
N SER A 51 -3.67 14.75 -9.06
CA SER A 51 -4.98 15.40 -9.12
C SER A 51 -5.04 16.60 -8.21
N GLU A 52 -5.79 17.62 -8.63
CA GLU A 52 -6.04 18.80 -7.82
C GLU A 52 -6.80 18.46 -6.53
N PRO A 53 -6.49 19.15 -5.42
CA PRO A 53 -7.24 19.02 -4.17
C PRO A 53 -8.67 19.53 -4.37
N ASN A 54 -9.59 19.04 -3.54
CA ASN A 54 -10.95 19.60 -3.52
C ASN A 54 -10.92 21.04 -2.99
N LEU A 55 -11.87 21.88 -3.38
CA LEU A 55 -11.92 23.33 -3.05
C LEU A 55 -11.80 23.64 -1.54
N ASP A 56 -12.22 22.71 -0.68
CA ASP A 56 -12.16 22.84 0.79
C ASP A 56 -10.93 22.19 1.45
N GLU A 57 -10.06 21.52 0.68
CA GLU A 57 -8.92 20.79 1.22
C GLU A 57 -7.60 21.56 1.01
N SER A 58 -6.78 21.61 2.07
CA SER A 58 -5.44 22.17 1.93
C SER A 58 -4.63 21.31 0.95
N MET A 59 -4.06 21.96 -0.07
CA MET A 59 -3.23 21.30 -1.08
C MET A 59 -2.08 20.49 -0.45
N LEU A 60 -1.56 20.98 0.68
CA LEU A 60 -0.47 20.37 1.42
C LEU A 60 -0.90 19.04 2.06
N THR A 61 -2.05 19.00 2.73
CA THR A 61 -2.57 17.75 3.35
C THR A 61 -2.91 16.68 2.31
N HIS A 62 -3.50 17.06 1.18
CA HIS A 62 -3.85 16.12 0.11
C HIS A 62 -2.60 15.49 -0.52
N LYS A 63 -1.56 16.31 -0.74
CA LYS A 63 -0.26 15.83 -1.22
C LYS A 63 0.40 14.89 -0.21
N ILE A 64 0.46 15.26 1.07
CA ILE A 64 1.07 14.40 2.12
C ILE A 64 0.40 13.03 2.13
N ILE A 65 -0.94 12.97 2.17
CA ILE A 65 -1.70 11.70 2.22
C ILE A 65 -1.45 10.86 0.96
N SER A 66 -1.38 11.48 -0.21
CA SER A 66 -1.15 10.77 -1.47
C SER A 66 0.28 10.22 -1.53
N TYR A 67 1.28 10.99 -1.10
CA TYR A 67 2.68 10.56 -1.04
C TYR A 67 2.91 9.46 -0.01
N THR A 68 2.29 9.54 1.18
CA THR A 68 2.41 8.48 2.19
C THR A 68 1.82 7.17 1.69
N LEU A 69 0.65 7.20 1.03
CA LEU A 69 0.08 6.01 0.41
C LEU A 69 1.01 5.41 -0.66
N MET A 70 1.59 6.27 -1.50
CA MET A 70 2.51 5.83 -2.56
C MET A 70 3.77 5.18 -1.96
N LEU A 71 4.38 5.81 -0.96
CA LEU A 71 5.54 5.25 -0.24
C LEU A 71 5.21 3.92 0.44
N LEU A 72 4.08 3.83 1.17
CA LEU A 72 3.66 2.58 1.82
C LEU A 72 3.47 1.45 0.80
N SER A 73 2.82 1.75 -0.33
CA SER A 73 2.59 0.75 -1.38
C SER A 73 3.89 0.23 -2.00
N LEU A 74 4.88 1.11 -2.22
CA LEU A 74 6.19 0.73 -2.74
C LEU A 74 6.96 -0.14 -1.74
N ILE A 75 6.91 0.20 -0.46
CA ILE A 75 7.52 -0.61 0.60
C ILE A 75 6.84 -1.98 0.66
N SER A 76 5.51 -2.04 0.57
CA SER A 76 4.77 -3.32 0.54
C SER A 76 5.16 -4.19 -0.66
N ILE A 77 5.31 -3.61 -1.86
CA ILE A 77 5.82 -4.32 -3.03
C ILE A 77 7.22 -4.88 -2.75
N GLY A 78 8.10 -4.07 -2.14
CA GLY A 78 9.44 -4.52 -1.72
C GLY A 78 9.39 -5.69 -0.74
N CYS A 79 8.50 -5.66 0.25
CA CYS A 79 8.30 -6.77 1.19
C CYS A 79 7.80 -8.05 0.49
N VAL A 80 6.89 -7.93 -0.48
CA VAL A 80 6.43 -9.09 -1.25
C VAL A 80 7.55 -9.69 -2.09
N ILE A 81 8.35 -8.87 -2.78
CA ILE A 81 9.51 -9.32 -3.54
C ILE A 81 10.52 -10.01 -2.62
N TYR A 82 10.76 -9.45 -1.44
CA TYR A 82 11.62 -10.06 -0.43
C TYR A 82 11.13 -11.46 -0.01
N ILE A 83 9.83 -11.63 0.23
CA ILE A 83 9.24 -12.95 0.55
C ILE A 83 9.47 -13.93 -0.60
N PHE A 84 9.26 -13.49 -1.83
CA PHE A 84 9.42 -14.33 -3.02
C PHE A 84 10.87 -14.80 -3.18
N LEU A 85 11.84 -13.90 -3.02
CA LEU A 85 13.26 -14.23 -3.21
C LEU A 85 13.86 -15.04 -2.05
N PHE A 86 13.53 -14.73 -0.80
CA PHE A 86 14.20 -15.35 0.36
C PHE A 86 13.45 -16.54 0.94
N LYS A 87 12.13 -16.62 0.77
CA LYS A 87 11.31 -17.70 1.36
C LYS A 87 10.95 -18.78 0.34
N SER A 88 10.93 -18.48 -0.96
CA SER A 88 10.70 -19.51 -1.99
C SER A 88 11.87 -20.50 -2.15
N TYR A 89 13.07 -20.14 -1.68
CA TYR A 89 14.26 -21.01 -1.73
C TYR A 89 14.48 -21.82 -0.45
N ILE A 90 13.59 -21.70 0.54
CA ILE A 90 13.60 -22.52 1.77
C ILE A 90 12.33 -23.37 1.74
N ILE A 91 12.25 -24.27 0.75
CA ILE A 91 11.33 -25.41 0.69
C ILE A 91 12.16 -26.64 0.34
#